data_AF-A0A034VR58-F1
#
_entry.id   AF-A0A034VR58-F1
#
_cell.length_a   1.000
_cell.length_b   1.000
_cell.length_c   1.000
_cell.angle_alpha   90.00
_cell.angle_beta   90.00
_cell.angle_gamma   90.00
#
_symmetry.space_group_name_H-M   'P 1'
#
loop_
_entity.id
_entity.type
_entity.pdbx_description
1 polymer ?
#
loop_
_entity_poly.entity_id
_entity_poly.type
_entity_poly.pdbx_seq_one_letter_code
_entity_poly.pdbx_strand_id
1 'polypeptide(L)'
;MPVHCAMWSRTHSTVIIAVNRETVDMWDLRRNLLDPISTINIDSSFHTLAKLSLCGRSLALGNERGNVLMCSFEHMPFQSHNQYAELEKAIYNAIKLSPTLMQDLKNIGYFGYKVENHHSKSSYWKYK
;
A
#
# COMPACT_ATOMS: atom_id res chain seq x y z
N MET A 1 4.75 5.67 19.04
CA MET A 1 3.41 6.25 19.23
C MET A 1 2.37 5.34 18.58
N PRO A 2 1.13 5.20 19.10
CA PRO A 2 0.09 4.41 18.45
C PRO A 2 -0.27 4.95 17.06
N VAL A 3 -0.47 4.05 16.10
CA VAL A 3 -1.05 4.39 14.79
C VAL A 3 -2.56 4.57 14.99
N HIS A 4 -3.08 5.74 14.63
CA HIS A 4 -4.52 6.04 14.75
C HIS A 4 -5.28 5.74 13.47
N CYS A 5 -4.59 5.82 12.33
CA CYS A 5 -5.19 5.54 11.03
C CYS A 5 -4.16 4.90 10.10
N ALA A 6 -4.59 3.94 9.30
CA ALA A 6 -3.82 3.40 8.19
C ALA A 6 -4.73 3.20 6.98
N MET A 7 -4.22 3.49 5.80
CA MET A 7 -4.98 3.37 4.56
C MET A 7 -4.08 3.04 3.38
N TRP A 8 -4.63 2.27 2.44
CA TRP A 8 -3.99 1.99 1.17
C TRP A 8 -3.97 3.23 0.28
N SER A 9 -2.86 3.43 -0.43
CA SER A 9 -2.83 4.39 -1.53
C SER A 9 -3.90 4.01 -2.57
N ARG A 10 -4.60 5.02 -3.07
CA ARG A 10 -5.62 4.86 -4.11
C ARG A 10 -5.02 4.57 -5.49
N THR A 11 -3.71 4.73 -5.63
CA THR A 11 -3.00 4.69 -6.92
C THR A 11 -1.86 3.67 -6.98
N HIS A 12 -1.38 3.21 -5.82
CA HIS A 12 -0.30 2.22 -5.72
C HIS A 12 -0.73 1.14 -4.74
N SER A 13 -0.97 -0.06 -5.24
CA SER A 13 -1.43 -1.20 -4.44
C SER A 13 -0.44 -1.62 -3.37
N THR A 14 0.85 -1.37 -3.55
CA THR A 14 1.90 -1.71 -2.58
C THR A 14 2.14 -0.63 -1.53
N VAL A 15 1.47 0.51 -1.62
CA VAL A 15 1.72 1.65 -0.71
C VAL A 15 0.65 1.74 0.35
N ILE A 16 1.07 1.83 1.60
CA ILE A 16 0.24 2.11 2.78
C ILE A 16 0.67 3.45 3.36
N ILE A 17 -0.30 4.24 3.77
CA ILE A 17 -0.08 5.49 4.49
C ILE A 17 -0.59 5.27 5.91
N ALA A 18 0.29 5.43 6.88
CA ALA A 18 0.00 5.34 8.30
C ALA A 18 0.11 6.73 8.91
N VAL A 19 -0.82 7.06 9.80
CA VAL A 19 -0.86 8.34 10.51
C VAL A 19 -0.86 8.05 12.00
N ASN A 20 0.10 8.63 12.69
CA ASN A 20 0.11 8.69 14.14
C ASN A 20 -0.07 10.15 14.60
N ARG A 21 0.20 10.45 15.87
CA ARG A 21 -0.02 11.80 16.43
C ARG A 21 0.92 12.85 15.85
N GLU A 22 2.14 12.45 15.54
CA GLU A 22 3.26 13.33 15.22
C GLU A 22 3.73 13.17 13.78
N THR A 23 3.45 12.03 13.13
CA THR A 23 3.96 11.74 11.79
C THR A 23 2.91 11.13 10.86
N VAL A 24 3.09 11.42 9.56
CA VAL A 24 2.56 10.62 8.47
C VAL A 24 3.71 9.80 7.91
N ASP A 25 3.55 8.48 7.96
CA ASP A 25 4.51 7.52 7.46
C ASP A 25 3.96 6.86 6.20
N MET A 26 4.75 6.88 5.13
CA MET A 26 4.45 6.19 3.89
C MET A 26 5.30 4.93 3.80
N TRP A 27 4.63 3.81 3.58
CA TRP A 27 5.22 2.48 3.48
C TRP A 27 5.04 1.97 2.07
N ASP A 28 6.08 1.43 1.45
CA ASP A 28 6.00 0.78 0.14
C ASP A 28 6.51 -0.65 0.26
N LEU A 29 5.57 -1.60 0.33
CA LEU A 29 5.81 -3.00 0.66
C LEU A 29 6.77 -3.70 -0.30
N ARG A 30 6.94 -3.18 -1.53
CA ARG A 30 7.89 -3.74 -2.50
C ARG A 30 9.34 -3.33 -2.24
N ARG A 31 9.57 -2.26 -1.48
CA ARG A 31 10.88 -1.63 -1.26
C ARG A 31 11.45 -1.96 0.11
N ASN A 32 10.71 -1.59 1.16
CA ASN A 32 11.12 -1.81 2.55
C ASN A 32 9.89 -2.12 3.40
N LEU A 33 10.05 -3.09 4.30
CA LEU A 33 9.03 -3.53 5.24
C LEU A 33 9.37 -3.18 6.68
N LEU A 34 10.63 -2.83 6.96
CA LEU A 34 11.12 -2.54 8.30
C LEU A 34 10.95 -1.07 8.65
N ASP A 35 11.12 -0.18 7.66
CA ASP A 35 11.02 1.27 7.84
C ASP A 35 10.17 1.91 6.74
N PRO A 36 9.49 3.03 7.05
CA PRO A 36 8.77 3.80 6.04
C PRO A 36 9.73 4.36 4.98
N ILE A 37 9.24 4.47 3.75
CA ILE A 37 9.97 5.09 2.63
C ILE A 37 9.99 6.62 2.73
N SER A 38 9.06 7.19 3.49
CA SER A 38 8.99 8.63 3.75
C SER A 38 8.22 8.87 5.04
N THR A 39 8.73 9.77 5.87
CA THR A 39 8.07 10.22 7.09
C THR A 39 8.02 11.73 7.08
N ILE A 40 6.82 12.28 7.29
CA ILE A 40 6.59 13.71 7.42
C ILE A 40 6.19 13.97 8.87
N ASN A 41 6.96 14.83 9.55
CA ASN A 41 6.58 15.34 10.86
C ASN A 41 5.49 16.40 10.70
N ILE A 42 4.47 16.28 11.53
CA ILE A 42 3.30 17.13 11.54
C ILE A 42 3.30 17.88 12.87
N ASP A 43 2.83 19.13 12.85
CA ASP A 43 2.86 20.02 14.01
C ASP A 43 2.16 19.41 15.24
N SER A 44 2.53 19.93 16.42
CA SER A 44 2.27 19.48 17.79
C SER A 44 0.81 19.27 18.21
N SER A 45 -0.15 19.49 17.32
CA SER A 45 -1.57 19.20 17.54
C SER A 45 -1.91 17.74 17.26
N PHE A 46 -2.85 17.17 18.03
CA PHE A 46 -3.27 15.78 17.89
C PHE A 46 -4.21 15.60 16.69
N HIS A 47 -3.70 14.96 15.65
CA HIS A 47 -4.51 14.58 14.48
C HIS A 47 -5.55 13.53 14.86
N THR A 48 -6.82 13.82 14.56
CA THR A 48 -7.98 12.95 14.87
C THR A 48 -8.56 12.29 13.62
N LEU A 49 -8.33 12.88 12.44
CA LEU A 49 -8.88 12.42 11.18
C LEU A 49 -7.82 12.46 10.08
N ALA A 50 -7.86 11.45 9.20
CA ALA A 50 -7.05 11.40 8.00
C ALA A 50 -7.94 10.94 6.83
N LYS A 51 -7.84 11.61 5.68
CA LYS A 51 -8.61 11.25 4.49
C LYS A 51 -7.84 11.52 3.20
N LEU A 52 -7.72 10.48 2.38
CA LEU A 52 -7.17 10.59 1.04
C LEU A 52 -8.09 11.36 0.10
N SER A 53 -7.50 12.16 -0.79
CA SER A 53 -8.21 12.71 -1.93
C SER A 53 -8.68 11.60 -2.87
N LEU A 54 -9.75 11.86 -3.61
CA LEU A 54 -10.33 10.87 -4.53
C LEU A 54 -9.35 10.43 -5.62
N CYS A 55 -8.48 11.34 -6.06
CA CYS A 55 -7.42 11.06 -7.03
C CYS A 55 -6.18 10.40 -6.40
N GLY A 56 -6.11 10.27 -5.08
CA GLY A 56 -5.02 9.60 -4.38
C GLY A 56 -3.69 10.35 -4.36
N ARG A 57 -3.68 11.65 -4.66
CA ARG A 57 -2.45 12.47 -4.76
C ARG A 57 -2.18 13.33 -3.52
N SER A 58 -3.08 13.28 -2.55
CA SER A 58 -3.00 14.12 -1.37
C SER A 58 -3.77 13.55 -0.20
N LEU A 59 -3.41 14.00 0.99
CA LEU A 59 -3.98 13.60 2.27
C LEU A 59 -4.43 14.85 3.04
N ALA A 60 -5.70 14.86 3.45
CA ALA A 60 -6.21 15.84 4.39
C ALA A 60 -6.14 15.27 5.82
N LEU A 61 -5.62 16.07 6.74
CA LEU A 61 -5.48 15.72 8.15
C LEU A 61 -6.22 16.75 9.00
N GLY A 62 -7.15 16.28 9.82
CA GLY A 62 -7.87 17.13 10.78
C GLY A 62 -7.30 16.96 12.19
N ASN A 63 -7.17 18.04 12.94
CA ASN A 63 -6.70 18.02 14.32
C ASN A 63 -7.82 18.36 15.33
N GLU A 64 -7.51 18.24 16.62
CA GLU A 64 -8.41 18.54 17.73
C GLU A 64 -8.82 20.02 17.83
N ARG A 65 -8.07 20.91 17.17
CA ARG A 65 -8.34 22.36 17.16
C ARG A 65 -9.25 22.79 16.01
N GLY A 66 -9.66 21.86 15.15
CA GLY A 66 -10.46 22.15 13.96
C GLY A 66 -9.65 22.65 12.76
N ASN A 67 -8.31 22.59 12.80
CA ASN A 67 -7.48 22.90 11.65
C ASN A 67 -7.39 21.70 10.72
N VAL A 68 -7.24 21.99 9.43
CA VAL A 68 -7.00 20.98 8.39
C VAL A 68 -5.66 21.26 7.72
N LEU A 69 -4.76 20.27 7.78
CA LEU A 69 -3.53 20.26 7.01
C LEU A 69 -3.73 19.44 5.73
N MET A 70 -3.23 19.95 4.61
CA MET A 70 -3.28 19.26 3.32
C MET A 70 -1.86 18.90 2.87
N CYS A 71 -1.57 17.61 2.76
CA CYS A 71 -0.28 17.10 2.33
C CYS A 71 -0.36 16.59 0.88
N SER A 72 0.53 17.05 0.00
CA SER A 72 0.70 16.51 -1.35
C SER A 72 1.65 15.30 -1.34
N PHE A 73 1.35 14.28 -2.14
CA PHE A 73 2.29 13.19 -2.39
C PHE A 73 3.16 13.54 -3.58
N GLU A 74 4.30 14.16 -3.30
CA GLU A 74 5.29 14.52 -4.30
C GLU A 74 6.27 13.37 -4.53
N HIS A 75 6.81 13.28 -5.74
CA HIS A 75 7.80 12.28 -6.13
C HIS A 75 7.39 10.82 -5.88
N MET A 76 6.08 10.53 -5.93
CA MET A 76 5.60 9.16 -5.89
C MET A 76 6.18 8.35 -7.05
N PRO A 77 6.57 7.10 -6.82
CA PRO A 77 7.09 6.24 -7.87
C PRO A 77 6.03 6.01 -8.94
N PHE A 78 6.44 5.64 -10.15
CA PHE A 78 5.48 5.26 -11.18
C PHE A 78 4.61 4.09 -10.72
N GLN A 79 3.31 4.20 -10.99
CA GLN A 79 2.33 3.16 -10.74
C GLN A 79 2.67 1.93 -11.56
N SER A 80 2.53 0.74 -10.97
CA SER A 80 2.64 -0.50 -11.73
C SER A 80 1.50 -0.61 -12.74
N HIS A 81 1.80 -1.14 -13.93
CA HIS A 81 0.76 -1.51 -14.89
C HIS A 81 -0.15 -2.61 -14.34
N ASN A 82 0.42 -3.60 -13.65
CA ASN A 82 -0.32 -4.67 -12.99
C ASN A 82 -0.21 -4.53 -11.46
N GLN A 83 -1.14 -3.76 -10.89
CA GLN A 83 -1.17 -3.45 -9.45
C GLN A 83 -1.36 -4.70 -8.59
N TYR A 84 -2.18 -5.66 -9.04
CA TYR A 84 -2.45 -6.88 -8.27
C TYR A 84 -1.24 -7.81 -8.23
N ALA A 85 -0.60 -8.07 -9.38
CA ALA A 85 0.58 -8.94 -9.43
C ALA A 85 1.75 -8.37 -8.60
N GLU A 86 1.95 -7.05 -8.61
CA GLU A 86 3.00 -6.42 -7.78
C GLU A 86 2.68 -6.48 -6.29
N LEU A 87 1.41 -6.30 -5.89
CA LEU A 87 1.00 -6.46 -4.50
C LEU A 87 1.17 -7.91 -4.02
N GLU A 88 0.73 -8.86 -4.82
CA GLU A 88 0.90 -10.30 -4.54
C GLU A 88 2.38 -10.61 -4.32
N LYS A 89 3.24 -10.21 -5.26
CA LYS A 89 4.69 -10.39 -5.15
C LYS A 89 5.28 -9.73 -3.89
N ALA A 90 4.86 -8.51 -3.57
CA ALA A 90 5.33 -7.80 -2.38
C ALA A 90 4.93 -8.53 -1.08
N ILE A 91 3.69 -9.01 -0.99
CA ILE A 91 3.21 -9.80 0.16
C ILE A 91 3.99 -11.12 0.28
N TYR A 92 4.19 -11.85 -0.82
CA TYR A 92 4.98 -13.07 -0.79
C TYR A 92 6.43 -12.83 -0.34
N ASN A 93 7.04 -11.73 -0.78
CA ASN A 93 8.37 -11.34 -0.34
C ASN A 93 8.39 -11.00 1.15
N ALA A 94 7.35 -10.34 1.67
CA ALA A 94 7.21 -10.06 3.09
C ALA A 94 7.11 -11.34 3.92
N ILE A 95 6.26 -12.29 3.51
CA ILE A 95 6.09 -13.57 4.21
C ILE A 95 7.39 -14.38 4.19
N LYS A 96 8.17 -14.34 3.10
CA LYS A 96 9.47 -15.02 3.00
C LYS A 96 10.48 -14.57 4.05
N LEU A 97 10.37 -13.36 4.58
CA LEU A 97 11.27 -12.86 5.64
C LEU A 97 11.03 -13.54 6.99
N SER A 98 9.88 -14.21 7.17
CA SER A 98 9.53 -14.92 8.40
C SER A 98 9.33 -16.42 8.12
N PRO A 99 10.24 -17.29 8.59
CA PRO A 99 10.11 -18.74 8.40
C PRO A 99 8.81 -19.32 8.97
N THR A 100 8.31 -18.76 10.08
CA THR A 100 7.06 -19.20 10.71
C THR A 100 5.85 -18.87 9.84
N LEU A 101 5.75 -17.63 9.35
CA LEU A 101 4.65 -17.22 8.45
C LEU A 101 4.66 -18.02 7.15
N MET A 102 5.85 -18.38 6.64
CA MET A 102 5.95 -19.23 5.46
C MET A 102 5.43 -20.64 5.72
N GLN A 103 5.69 -21.20 6.90
CA GLN A 103 5.13 -22.50 7.28
C GLN A 103 3.61 -22.42 7.45
N ASP A 104 3.10 -21.36 8.08
CA ASP A 104 1.67 -21.14 8.24
C ASP A 104 0.97 -21.01 6.88
N LEU A 105 1.56 -20.26 5.94
CA LEU A 105 1.04 -20.15 4.58
C LEU A 105 0.96 -21.51 3.87
N LYS A 106 1.97 -22.38 4.05
CA LYS A 106 1.94 -23.74 3.51
C LYS A 106 0.87 -24.60 4.18
N ASN A 107 0.67 -24.44 5.48
CA ASN A 107 -0.31 -25.20 6.26
C ASN A 107 -1.75 -24.84 5.89
N ILE A 108 -2.00 -23.58 5.53
CA ILE A 108 -3.31 -23.11 5.03
C ILE A 108 -3.71 -23.83 3.73
N GLY A 109 -2.72 -24.20 2.91
CA GLY A 109 -2.95 -24.95 1.67
C GLY A 109 -3.53 -24.10 0.54
N TYR A 110 -4.00 -24.79 -0.51
CA TYR A 110 -4.49 -24.16 -1.73
C TYR A 110 -6.01 -23.96 -1.69
N PHE A 111 -6.46 -22.72 -1.87
CA PHE A 111 -7.87 -22.34 -1.82
C PHE A 111 -8.69 -22.60 -3.10
N GLY A 112 -8.12 -23.25 -4.13
CA GLY A 112 -8.89 -23.64 -5.31
C GLY A 112 -9.06 -22.55 -6.39
N TYR A 113 -8.36 -21.42 -6.29
CA TYR A 113 -8.44 -20.36 -7.31
C TYR A 113 -7.96 -20.87 -8.67
N LYS A 114 -8.81 -20.85 -9.69
CA LYS A 114 -8.41 -21.26 -11.04
C LYS A 114 -7.19 -20.42 -11.47
N VAL A 115 -6.05 -21.09 -11.64
CA VAL A 115 -4.88 -20.49 -12.28
C VAL A 115 -5.27 -20.30 -13.74
N GLU A 116 -5.77 -19.11 -14.09
CA GLU A 116 -5.89 -18.72 -15.48
C GLU A 116 -4.47 -18.66 -16.04
N ASN A 117 -4.06 -19.74 -16.71
CA ASN A 117 -2.77 -19.83 -17.36
C ASN A 117 -2.69 -18.72 -18.41
N HIS A 118 -2.08 -17.58 -18.09
CA HIS A 118 -1.71 -16.52 -19.03
C HIS A 118 -0.63 -16.97 -20.05
N HIS A 119 -0.41 -18.27 -20.20
CA HIS A 119 0.31 -18.89 -21.32
C HIS A 119 -0.66 -19.46 -22.37
N SER A 120 -1.88 -18.92 -22.47
CA SER A 120 -2.66 -19.01 -23.70
C SER A 120 -2.01 -18.10 -24.74
N LYS A 121 -1.27 -18.75 -25.64
CA LYS A 121 -0.59 -18.19 -26.81
C LYS A 121 -1.42 -17.08 -27.46
N SER A 122 -0.77 -15.93 -27.65
CA SER A 122 -1.09 -14.97 -28.71
C SER A 122 -1.29 -15.74 -30.02
N SER A 123 -2.54 -16.00 -30.37
CA SER A 123 -2.95 -16.57 -31.64
C SER A 123 -3.55 -15.43 -32.44
N TYR A 124 -2.71 -14.90 -33.30
CA TYR A 124 -2.98 -13.89 -34.31
C TYR A 124 -4.34 -14.06 -34.98
N TRP A 125 -4.99 -12.92 -35.21
CA TRP A 125 -5.93 -12.61 -36.28
C TRP A 125 -6.29 -13.75 -37.24
N LYS A 126 -7.57 -14.15 -37.25
CA LYS A 126 -8.24 -14.63 -38.47
C LYS A 126 -9.65 -14.06 -38.51
N TYR A 127 -9.80 -12.97 -39.27
CA TYR A 127 -11.09 -12.56 -39.80
C TYR A 127 -11.57 -13.63 -40.79
N LYS A 128 -12.85 -13.99 -40.68
CA LYS A 128 -13.63 -14.57 -41.78
C LYS A 128 -14.22 -13.43 -42.59
#